data_AF-A0A6P4ZEP1-F1
#
_entry.id   AF-A0A6P4ZEP1-F1
#
_cell.length_a   1.000
_cell.length_b   1.000
_cell.length_c   1.000
_cell.angle_alpha   90.00
_cell.angle_beta   90.00
_cell.angle_gamma   90.00
#
_symmetry.space_group_name_H-M   'P 1'
#
loop_
_entity.id
_entity.type
_entity.pdbx_description
1 polymer ?
#
loop_
_entity_poly.entity_id
_entity_poly.type
_entity_poly.pdbx_seq_one_letter_code
_entity_poly.pdbx_strand_id
1 'polypeptide(L)'
;MSKSAQVNPSAPTFTASLGDPVTLTVSGSSDGVAWEKRNVSNRLAEGTDLTVTPQATEDHQGSYVLYRQADGYNALVGVTRLIVRGCPRNKYGPFCRFTCPTCHHGGWCDDVSGDCVCPPGFIGKNCEIGCPRINYGQSCQWDCNNTDIDGYNADPDCRRVMLCLPDPYGCSCVRGWKGLDCQTPCAAGEYGAGCTQRCDCKNGGTCDRVKGCACVGDWSGPTCEDKSK
;
A
#
# COMPACT_ATOMS: atom_id res chain seq x y z
N MET A 1 -2.38 -3.97 -17.03
CA MET A 1 -3.60 -4.71 -16.64
C MET A 1 -4.74 -4.22 -17.52
N SER A 2 -5.72 -5.06 -17.85
CA SER A 2 -6.83 -4.65 -18.72
C SER A 2 -7.78 -3.74 -17.94
N LYS A 3 -8.00 -2.51 -18.41
CA LYS A 3 -8.98 -1.58 -17.80
C LYS A 3 -10.43 -2.10 -17.87
N SER A 4 -10.68 -3.11 -18.70
CA SER A 4 -12.01 -3.73 -18.89
C SER A 4 -12.16 -5.05 -18.14
N ALA A 5 -11.16 -5.49 -17.38
CA ALA A 5 -11.26 -6.72 -16.60
C ALA A 5 -12.24 -6.53 -15.43
N GLN A 6 -13.26 -7.40 -15.35
CA GLN A 6 -14.24 -7.38 -14.26
C GLN A 6 -13.67 -7.91 -12.92
N VAL A 7 -12.42 -8.39 -12.92
CA VAL A 7 -11.66 -8.76 -11.73
C VAL A 7 -10.20 -8.36 -11.92
N ASN A 8 -9.61 -7.82 -10.87
CA ASN A 8 -8.20 -7.45 -10.84
C ASN A 8 -7.61 -7.78 -9.45
N PRO A 9 -6.29 -7.84 -9.31
CA PRO A 9 -5.67 -7.74 -7.99
C PRO A 9 -6.19 -6.52 -7.23
N SER A 10 -6.45 -6.65 -5.94
CA SER A 10 -6.93 -5.52 -5.13
C SER A 10 -5.84 -4.44 -4.91
N ALA A 11 -4.58 -4.83 -5.03
CA ALA A 11 -3.42 -3.96 -4.88
C ALA A 11 -2.31 -4.30 -5.89
N PRO A 12 -1.50 -3.31 -6.31
CA PRO A 12 -0.36 -3.54 -7.20
C PRO A 12 0.79 -4.27 -6.49
N THR A 13 0.84 -4.17 -5.16
CA THR A 13 1.84 -4.84 -4.32
C THR A 13 1.22 -5.20 -2.97
N PHE A 14 1.61 -6.36 -2.44
CA PHE A 14 1.36 -6.80 -1.09
C PHE A 14 2.70 -6.96 -0.40
N THR A 15 2.82 -6.47 0.84
CA THR A 15 4.03 -6.61 1.64
C THR A 15 3.71 -7.36 2.92
N ALA A 16 4.55 -8.33 3.28
CA ALA A 16 4.46 -9.10 4.51
C ALA A 16 5.83 -9.22 5.18
N SER A 17 5.84 -9.46 6.49
CA SER A 17 7.05 -9.86 7.21
C SER A 17 7.20 -11.38 7.21
N LEU A 18 8.42 -11.89 7.44
CA LEU A 18 8.65 -13.32 7.60
C LEU A 18 7.75 -13.89 8.72
N GLY A 19 7.00 -14.94 8.41
CA GLY A 19 6.06 -15.56 9.36
C GLY A 19 4.70 -14.86 9.48
N ASP A 20 4.47 -13.71 8.85
CA ASP A 20 3.13 -13.10 8.82
C ASP A 20 2.20 -13.89 7.86
N PRO A 21 0.90 -14.02 8.15
CA PRO A 21 -0.07 -14.48 7.17
C PRO A 21 -0.21 -13.44 6.06
N VAL A 22 -0.29 -13.88 4.80
CA VAL A 22 -0.56 -12.98 3.67
C VAL A 22 -1.57 -13.59 2.73
N THR A 23 -2.54 -12.77 2.32
CA THR A 23 -3.60 -13.14 1.39
C THR A 23 -3.59 -12.16 0.23
N LEU A 24 -3.28 -12.66 -0.98
CA LEU A 24 -3.39 -11.87 -2.20
C LEU A 24 -4.87 -11.85 -2.60
N THR A 25 -5.49 -10.68 -2.48
CA THR A 25 -6.92 -10.52 -2.70
C THR A 25 -7.24 -9.93 -4.07
N VAL A 26 -8.47 -10.16 -4.54
CA VAL A 26 -8.99 -9.58 -5.77
C VAL A 26 -10.03 -8.49 -5.50
N SER A 27 -10.17 -7.54 -6.43
CA SER A 27 -11.30 -6.62 -6.51
C SER A 27 -12.22 -7.03 -7.65
N GLY A 28 -13.52 -7.22 -7.38
CA GLY A 28 -14.53 -7.66 -8.37
C GLY A 28 -15.09 -9.06 -8.06
N SER A 29 -15.76 -9.68 -9.04
CA SER A 29 -16.23 -11.07 -8.89
C SER A 29 -15.03 -12.01 -8.87
N SER A 30 -14.99 -12.82 -7.83
CA SER A 30 -13.92 -13.75 -7.51
C SER A 30 -14.18 -15.17 -8.03
N ASP A 31 -15.26 -15.37 -8.78
CA ASP A 31 -15.64 -16.67 -9.32
C ASP A 31 -14.71 -17.06 -10.49
N GLY A 32 -14.18 -18.29 -10.45
CA GLY A 32 -13.37 -18.84 -11.53
C GLY A 32 -12.01 -18.15 -11.73
N VAL A 33 -11.47 -17.51 -10.69
CA VAL A 33 -10.11 -16.96 -10.72
C VAL A 33 -9.06 -17.93 -10.17
N ALA A 34 -7.84 -17.78 -10.65
CA ALA A 34 -6.69 -18.56 -10.20
C ALA A 34 -5.42 -17.71 -10.19
N TRP A 35 -4.56 -17.99 -9.21
CA TRP A 35 -3.28 -17.31 -9.03
C TRP A 35 -2.11 -18.24 -9.41
N GLU A 36 -1.13 -17.69 -10.10
CA GLU A 36 0.11 -18.37 -10.47
C GLU A 36 1.31 -17.48 -10.15
N LYS A 37 2.34 -18.01 -9.50
CA LYS A 37 3.59 -17.29 -9.32
C LYS A 37 4.45 -17.44 -10.57
N ARG A 38 4.89 -16.32 -11.16
CA ARG A 38 5.78 -16.32 -12.33
C ARG A 38 7.05 -17.15 -12.03
N ASN A 39 7.49 -17.91 -13.02
CA ASN A 39 8.71 -18.73 -12.99
C ASN A 39 8.65 -19.92 -12.00
N VAL A 40 7.46 -20.28 -11.51
CA VAL A 40 7.22 -21.54 -10.82
C VAL A 40 6.10 -22.24 -11.60
N SER A 41 6.38 -23.41 -12.19
CA SER A 41 5.48 -24.12 -13.12
C SER A 41 4.22 -24.72 -12.47
N ASN A 42 3.86 -24.30 -11.25
CA ASN A 42 2.74 -24.83 -10.49
C ASN A 42 1.70 -23.74 -10.22
N ARG A 43 0.46 -24.02 -10.61
CA ARG A 43 -0.73 -23.25 -10.24
C ARG A 43 -0.88 -23.32 -8.71
N LEU A 44 -0.85 -22.16 -8.04
CA LEU A 44 -0.74 -22.12 -6.57
C LEU A 44 -2.08 -22.23 -5.85
N ALA A 45 -3.19 -21.86 -6.48
CA ALA A 45 -4.55 -22.11 -5.98
C ALA A 45 -5.64 -21.88 -7.04
N GLU A 46 -6.77 -22.59 -6.89
CA GLU A 46 -8.07 -22.25 -7.47
C GLU A 46 -8.94 -21.62 -6.35
N GLY A 47 -9.51 -20.43 -6.59
CA GLY A 47 -10.30 -19.74 -5.56
C GLY A 47 -10.16 -18.21 -5.60
N THR A 48 -10.91 -17.55 -4.73
CA THR A 48 -11.12 -16.09 -4.72
C THR A 48 -9.84 -15.31 -4.37
N ASP A 49 -9.21 -15.70 -3.26
CA ASP A 49 -8.00 -15.09 -2.73
C ASP A 49 -6.93 -16.17 -2.52
N LEU A 50 -5.67 -15.85 -2.84
CA LEU A 50 -4.55 -16.74 -2.54
C LEU A 50 -4.03 -16.43 -1.14
N THR A 51 -4.40 -17.27 -0.16
CA THR A 51 -3.78 -17.24 1.16
C THR A 51 -2.51 -18.08 1.16
N VAL A 52 -1.39 -17.46 1.48
CA VAL A 52 -0.10 -18.12 1.66
C VAL A 52 -0.11 -18.84 3.00
N THR A 53 -0.12 -20.18 2.98
CA THR A 53 -0.15 -21.03 4.18
C THR A 53 1.12 -21.91 4.26
N PRO A 54 1.63 -22.20 5.48
CA PRO A 54 1.11 -21.76 6.77
C PRO A 54 1.39 -20.29 7.09
N GLN A 55 2.48 -19.71 6.60
CA GLN A 55 2.90 -18.31 6.81
C GLN A 55 3.86 -17.85 5.69
N ALA A 56 4.12 -16.55 5.54
CA ALA A 56 5.03 -16.01 4.53
C ALA A 56 6.51 -16.40 4.76
N THR A 57 7.19 -16.91 3.71
CA THR A 57 8.63 -17.17 3.64
C THR A 57 9.22 -16.38 2.47
N GLU A 58 10.54 -16.20 2.43
CA GLU A 58 11.22 -15.52 1.32
C GLU A 58 10.90 -16.18 -0.04
N ASP A 59 10.72 -17.49 -0.04
CA ASP A 59 10.36 -18.27 -1.23
C ASP A 59 8.98 -17.90 -1.81
N HIS A 60 8.12 -17.22 -1.04
CA HIS A 60 6.84 -16.70 -1.53
C HIS A 60 6.99 -15.35 -2.26
N GLN A 61 8.08 -14.61 -2.07
CA GLN A 61 8.31 -13.35 -2.79
C GLN A 61 8.28 -13.52 -4.32
N GLY A 62 7.63 -12.61 -5.04
CA GLY A 62 7.68 -12.56 -6.50
C GLY A 62 6.46 -11.94 -7.14
N SER A 63 6.36 -12.08 -8.47
CA SER A 63 5.19 -11.64 -9.23
C SER A 63 4.16 -12.74 -9.33
N TYR A 64 2.92 -12.42 -9.01
CA TYR A 64 1.77 -13.30 -9.09
C TYR A 64 0.84 -12.82 -10.20
N VAL A 65 0.50 -13.73 -11.10
CA VAL A 65 -0.42 -13.50 -12.22
C VAL A 65 -1.79 -14.00 -11.81
N LEU A 66 -2.79 -13.15 -12.04
CA LEU A 66 -4.19 -13.48 -11.88
C LEU A 66 -4.76 -13.87 -13.23
N TYR A 67 -5.29 -15.09 -13.30
CA TYR A 67 -6.07 -15.57 -14.43
C TYR A 67 -7.54 -15.65 -14.06
N ARG A 68 -8.39 -15.50 -15.07
CA ARG A 68 -9.80 -15.85 -15.01
C ARG A 68 -10.08 -16.93 -16.05
N GLN A 69 -10.79 -17.97 -15.65
CA GLN A 69 -11.32 -18.96 -16.56
C GLN A 69 -12.56 -18.39 -17.26
N ALA A 70 -12.47 -18.20 -18.57
CA ALA A 70 -13.59 -17.75 -19.40
C ALA A 70 -13.55 -18.54 -20.72
N ASP A 71 -14.70 -19.08 -21.14
CA ASP A 71 -14.87 -19.75 -22.43
C ASP A 71 -13.86 -20.87 -22.73
N GLY A 72 -13.40 -21.60 -21.68
CA GLY A 72 -12.44 -22.69 -21.81
C GLY A 72 -10.96 -22.26 -21.90
N TYR A 73 -10.66 -20.96 -21.78
CA TYR A 73 -9.30 -20.42 -21.77
C TYR A 73 -8.99 -19.67 -20.46
N ASN A 74 -7.71 -19.69 -20.07
CA ASN A 74 -7.20 -18.88 -18.97
C ASN A 74 -6.78 -17.50 -19.49
N ALA A 75 -7.65 -16.50 -19.34
CA ALA A 75 -7.34 -15.12 -19.70
C ALA A 75 -6.52 -14.48 -18.57
N LEU A 76 -5.35 -13.92 -18.90
CA LEU A 76 -4.58 -13.11 -17.97
C LEU A 76 -5.34 -11.80 -17.73
N VAL A 77 -5.69 -11.53 -16.48
CA VAL A 77 -6.47 -10.33 -16.11
C VAL A 77 -5.68 -9.34 -15.27
N GLY A 78 -4.68 -9.79 -14.51
CA GLY A 78 -3.83 -8.88 -13.74
C GLY A 78 -2.54 -9.49 -13.22
N VAL A 79 -1.70 -8.64 -12.64
CA VAL A 79 -0.43 -9.01 -12.00
C VAL A 79 -0.29 -8.21 -10.72
N THR A 80 0.19 -8.85 -9.66
CA THR A 80 0.59 -8.18 -8.42
C THR A 80 1.96 -8.68 -7.99
N ARG A 81 2.63 -7.94 -7.12
CA ARG A 81 3.89 -8.36 -6.51
C ARG A 81 3.69 -8.64 -5.03
N LEU A 82 4.20 -9.78 -4.56
CA LEU A 82 4.36 -10.06 -3.14
C LEU A 82 5.81 -9.77 -2.74
N ILE A 83 5.99 -8.89 -1.78
CA ILE A 83 7.27 -8.60 -1.12
C ILE A 83 7.22 -9.28 0.25
N VAL A 84 8.24 -10.08 0.57
CA VAL A 84 8.39 -10.69 1.89
C VAL A 84 9.70 -10.20 2.48
N ARG A 85 9.63 -9.50 3.61
CA ARG A 85 10.82 -9.07 4.35
C ARG A 85 11.56 -10.30 4.86
N GLY A 86 12.90 -10.29 4.84
CA GLY A 86 13.75 -11.35 5.39
C GLY A 86 13.75 -11.42 6.92
N CYS A 87 13.09 -10.47 7.59
CA CYS A 87 12.88 -10.49 9.04
C CYS A 87 11.42 -10.55 9.46
N PRO A 88 11.13 -11.15 10.64
CA PRO A 88 9.82 -11.08 11.25
C PRO A 88 9.38 -9.64 11.55
N ARG A 89 8.09 -9.50 11.88
CA ARG A 89 7.51 -8.20 12.23
C ARG A 89 8.33 -7.52 13.33
N ASN A 90 8.53 -6.22 13.20
CA ASN A 90 9.28 -5.37 14.12
C ASN A 90 10.77 -5.71 14.28
N LYS A 91 11.37 -6.53 13.40
CA LYS A 91 12.80 -6.86 13.43
C LYS A 91 13.52 -6.44 12.15
N TYR A 92 14.82 -6.18 12.27
CA TYR A 92 15.73 -5.89 11.17
C TYR A 92 17.19 -6.28 11.47
N GLY A 93 18.01 -6.18 10.43
CA GLY A 93 19.46 -6.36 10.45
C GLY A 93 19.89 -7.82 10.43
N PRO A 94 21.21 -8.07 10.52
CA PRO A 94 21.76 -9.42 10.43
C PRO A 94 21.23 -10.31 11.55
N PHE A 95 20.62 -11.44 11.17
CA PHE A 95 19.91 -12.38 12.05
C PHE A 95 18.71 -11.78 12.79
N CYS A 96 18.12 -10.69 12.27
CA CYS A 96 16.92 -10.05 12.82
C CYS A 96 17.04 -9.66 14.30
N ARG A 97 18.26 -9.29 14.71
CA ARG A 97 18.59 -9.04 16.12
C ARG A 97 18.09 -7.69 16.62
N PHE A 98 17.92 -6.71 15.73
CA PHE A 98 17.52 -5.35 16.08
C PHE A 98 16.02 -5.16 15.94
N THR A 99 15.48 -4.20 16.68
CA THR A 99 14.04 -3.90 16.70
C THR A 99 13.76 -2.65 15.89
N CYS A 100 12.85 -2.74 14.92
CA CYS A 100 12.44 -1.63 14.09
C CYS A 100 11.82 -0.50 14.92
N PRO A 101 12.00 0.78 14.52
CA PRO A 101 11.17 1.85 15.02
C PRO A 101 9.72 1.66 14.56
N THR A 102 8.79 2.36 15.22
CA THR A 102 7.42 2.47 14.72
C THR A 102 7.41 3.40 13.51
N CYS A 103 7.13 2.86 12.32
CA CYS A 103 6.90 3.67 11.12
C CYS A 103 5.41 4.06 11.05
N HIS A 104 5.14 5.37 11.05
CA HIS A 104 3.80 5.93 11.04
C HIS A 104 3.19 5.98 9.63
N HIS A 105 1.89 6.24 9.56
CA HIS A 105 1.13 6.47 8.33
C HIS A 105 1.21 5.34 7.27
N GLY A 106 1.52 4.11 7.70
CA GLY A 106 1.67 2.96 6.82
C GLY A 106 3.07 2.82 6.21
N GLY A 107 4.07 3.50 6.77
CA GLY A 107 5.47 3.26 6.42
C GLY A 107 5.93 1.88 6.82
N TRP A 108 6.94 1.37 6.12
CA TRP A 108 7.54 0.06 6.39
C TRP A 108 8.99 0.20 6.83
N CYS A 109 9.38 -0.56 7.86
CA CYS A 109 10.77 -0.67 8.29
C CYS A 109 11.55 -1.59 7.35
N ASP A 110 12.61 -1.06 6.74
CA ASP A 110 13.56 -1.82 5.97
C ASP A 110 14.25 -2.87 6.85
N ASP A 111 14.21 -4.13 6.43
CA ASP A 111 14.73 -5.25 7.20
C ASP A 111 16.25 -5.37 7.16
N VAL A 112 16.93 -4.58 6.33
CA VAL A 112 18.40 -4.51 6.29
C VAL A 112 18.93 -3.39 7.17
N SER A 113 18.51 -2.15 6.91
CA SER A 113 18.99 -0.92 7.56
C SER A 113 18.25 -0.56 8.84
N GLY A 114 16.97 -0.94 8.95
CA GLY A 114 16.09 -0.50 10.04
C GLY A 114 15.46 0.88 9.83
N ASP A 115 15.73 1.54 8.71
CA ASP A 115 15.14 2.82 8.37
C ASP A 115 13.69 2.65 7.87
N CYS A 116 12.84 3.66 8.12
CA CYS A 116 11.48 3.64 7.60
C CYS A 116 11.44 4.12 6.14
N VAL A 117 10.85 3.31 5.27
CA VAL A 117 10.46 3.73 3.92
C VAL A 117 9.08 4.38 4.00
N CYS A 118 9.06 5.70 3.81
CA CYS A 118 7.84 6.49 4.02
C CYS A 118 6.89 6.47 2.83
N PRO A 119 5.57 6.36 3.08
CA PRO A 119 4.57 6.45 2.02
C PRO A 119 4.61 7.80 1.30
N PRO A 120 4.17 7.87 0.03
CA PRO A 120 4.04 9.13 -0.68
C PRO A 120 3.23 10.19 0.09
N GLY A 121 3.86 11.34 0.33
CA GLY A 121 3.25 12.46 1.07
C GLY A 121 3.52 12.46 2.57
N PHE A 122 4.41 11.60 3.05
CA PHE A 122 4.90 11.57 4.43
C PHE A 122 6.42 11.54 4.45
N ILE A 123 7.00 12.22 5.44
CA ILE A 123 8.44 12.37 5.68
C ILE A 123 8.72 12.27 7.19
N GLY A 124 9.97 12.45 7.57
CA GLY A 124 10.44 12.28 8.93
C GLY A 124 11.14 10.93 9.09
N LYS A 125 11.85 10.76 10.21
CA LYS A 125 12.64 9.53 10.45
C LYS A 125 11.75 8.30 10.54
N ASN A 126 10.54 8.49 11.07
CA ASN A 126 9.55 7.46 11.31
C ASN A 126 8.26 7.73 10.51
N CYS A 127 8.31 8.56 9.47
CA CYS A 127 7.15 8.92 8.62
C CYS A 127 6.03 9.67 9.35
N GLU A 128 6.35 10.34 10.46
CA GLU A 128 5.42 11.02 11.35
C GLU A 128 4.93 12.37 10.82
N ILE A 129 5.60 12.92 9.80
CA ILE A 129 5.32 14.27 9.28
C ILE A 129 4.62 14.16 7.93
N GLY A 130 3.38 14.63 7.84
CA GLY A 130 2.69 14.78 6.56
C GLY A 130 3.19 15.99 5.77
N CYS A 131 3.33 15.87 4.45
CA CYS A 131 3.70 16.99 3.60
C CYS A 131 2.66 18.14 3.70
N PRO A 132 3.07 19.43 3.60
CA PRO A 132 2.17 20.57 3.73
C PRO A 132 1.05 20.61 2.67
N ARG A 133 1.38 20.21 1.45
CA ARG A 133 0.47 20.06 0.29
C ARG A 133 0.57 18.62 -0.24
N ILE A 134 -0.18 18.28 -1.29
CA ILE A 134 -0.14 16.94 -1.91
C ILE A 134 1.13 16.81 -2.75
N ASN A 135 2.26 16.77 -2.06
CA ASN A 135 3.60 16.56 -2.59
C ASN A 135 4.10 15.17 -2.19
N TYR A 136 5.17 14.73 -2.82
CA TYR A 136 5.83 13.45 -2.51
C TYR A 136 7.35 13.58 -2.65
N GLY A 137 8.03 12.47 -2.39
CA GLY A 137 9.49 12.42 -2.28
C GLY A 137 9.98 12.60 -0.84
N GLN A 138 11.25 12.28 -0.62
CA GLN A 138 11.88 12.25 0.71
C GLN A 138 11.88 13.59 1.45
N SER A 139 11.61 14.70 0.75
CA SER A 139 11.53 16.05 1.33
C SER A 139 10.34 16.85 0.80
N CYS A 140 9.27 16.16 0.35
CA CYS A 140 8.07 16.79 -0.22
C CYS A 140 8.37 17.74 -1.40
N GLN A 141 9.43 17.47 -2.15
CA GLN A 141 9.95 18.39 -3.16
C GLN A 141 9.29 18.24 -4.53
N TRP A 142 8.52 17.18 -4.75
CA TRP A 142 7.84 16.89 -6.02
C TRP A 142 6.34 17.11 -5.87
N ASP A 143 5.73 17.77 -6.85
CA ASP A 143 4.29 17.88 -6.98
C ASP A 143 3.78 17.03 -8.16
N CYS A 144 2.46 17.05 -8.37
CA CYS A 144 1.81 16.35 -9.49
C CYS A 144 1.45 17.28 -10.65
N ASN A 145 2.09 18.45 -10.72
CA ASN A 145 1.84 19.43 -11.78
C ASN A 145 2.61 19.12 -13.07
N ASN A 146 3.45 18.08 -13.08
CA ASN A 146 4.16 17.66 -14.28
C ASN A 146 3.36 16.61 -15.07
N THR A 147 3.14 16.89 -16.36
CA THR A 147 2.50 15.98 -17.33
C THR A 147 3.31 14.72 -17.63
N ASP A 148 4.58 14.67 -17.22
CA ASP A 148 5.48 13.51 -17.45
C ASP A 148 5.16 12.29 -16.57
N ILE A 149 4.26 12.42 -15.58
CA ILE A 149 4.01 11.37 -14.58
C ILE A 149 3.00 10.32 -15.07
N ASP A 150 2.07 10.66 -15.96
CA ASP A 150 1.04 9.75 -16.47
C ASP A 150 0.59 10.01 -17.92
N GLY A 151 1.18 11.00 -18.61
CA GLY A 151 0.78 11.39 -19.97
C GLY A 151 -0.62 12.01 -20.06
N TYR A 152 -1.23 12.37 -18.92
CA TYR A 152 -2.49 13.09 -18.82
C TYR A 152 -2.24 14.55 -18.41
N ASN A 153 -3.32 15.35 -18.35
CA ASN A 153 -3.26 16.70 -17.79
C ASN A 153 -2.83 16.64 -16.32
N ALA A 154 -1.92 17.54 -15.93
CA ALA A 154 -1.53 17.78 -14.55
C ALA A 154 -2.75 17.82 -13.61
N ASP A 155 -2.75 16.96 -12.59
CA ASP A 155 -3.80 16.91 -11.55
C ASP A 155 -3.20 17.35 -10.20
N PRO A 156 -3.60 18.52 -9.66
CA PRO A 156 -3.05 19.05 -8.42
C PRO A 156 -3.39 18.19 -7.19
N ASP A 157 -4.38 17.30 -7.29
CA ASP A 157 -4.73 16.35 -6.24
C ASP A 157 -3.98 15.01 -6.37
N CYS A 158 -3.08 14.87 -7.35
CA CYS A 158 -2.34 13.63 -7.64
C CYS A 158 -3.24 12.42 -7.96
N ARG A 159 -4.44 12.64 -8.51
CA ARG A 159 -5.27 11.56 -9.03
C ARG A 159 -4.52 10.84 -10.15
N ARG A 160 -4.71 9.51 -10.28
CA ARG A 160 -4.05 8.66 -11.29
C ARG A 160 -2.55 8.44 -11.09
N VAL A 161 -1.96 9.02 -10.05
CA VAL A 161 -0.54 8.85 -9.75
C VAL A 161 -0.34 7.66 -8.82
N MET A 162 0.34 6.63 -9.33
CA MET A 162 0.86 5.50 -8.57
C MET A 162 2.38 5.63 -8.48
N LEU A 163 2.91 5.53 -7.26
CA LEU A 163 4.34 5.61 -7.00
C LEU A 163 4.82 4.28 -6.43
N CYS A 164 5.97 3.83 -6.94
CA CYS A 164 6.69 2.69 -6.42
C CYS A 164 7.92 3.19 -5.68
N LEU A 165 8.08 2.75 -4.44
CA LEU A 165 9.21 3.07 -3.58
C LEU A 165 10.08 1.82 -3.38
N PRO A 166 11.30 1.98 -2.84
CA PRO A 166 12.14 0.84 -2.51
C PRO A 166 11.42 -0.18 -1.63
N ASP A 167 11.80 -1.45 -1.79
CA ASP A 167 11.38 -2.49 -0.87
C ASP A 167 11.81 -2.13 0.56
N PRO A 168 10.99 -2.44 1.57
CA PRO A 168 9.81 -3.29 1.51
C PRO A 168 8.49 -2.58 1.17
N TYR A 169 8.49 -1.28 0.85
CA TYR A 169 7.23 -0.54 0.67
C TYR A 169 6.40 -0.99 -0.52
N GLY A 170 7.03 -1.17 -1.69
CA GLY A 170 6.32 -1.54 -2.92
C GLY A 170 5.66 -0.35 -3.61
N CYS A 171 4.45 -0.55 -4.16
CA CYS A 171 3.74 0.49 -4.90
C CYS A 171 2.40 0.85 -4.26
N SER A 172 2.05 2.12 -4.27
CA SER A 172 0.75 2.62 -3.82
C SER A 172 0.32 3.87 -4.60
N CYS A 173 -0.96 4.19 -4.53
CA CYS A 173 -1.44 5.52 -4.90
C CYS A 173 -0.91 6.58 -3.94
N VAL A 174 -0.86 7.83 -4.40
CA VAL A 174 -0.64 8.99 -3.54
C VAL A 174 -1.78 9.13 -2.52
N ARG A 175 -1.47 9.71 -1.35
CA ARG A 175 -2.42 9.88 -0.24
C ARG A 175 -3.76 10.49 -0.67
N GLY A 176 -4.86 9.90 -0.20
CA GLY A 176 -6.21 10.31 -0.56
C GLY A 176 -6.84 9.53 -1.72
N TRP A 177 -6.08 8.64 -2.37
CA TRP A 177 -6.52 7.82 -3.50
C TRP A 177 -6.17 6.33 -3.30
N LYS A 178 -6.97 5.46 -3.93
CA LYS A 178 -6.78 4.00 -3.98
C LYS A 178 -7.22 3.41 -5.32
N GLY A 179 -7.02 2.11 -5.46
CA GLY A 179 -7.29 1.34 -6.68
C GLY A 179 -6.08 1.26 -7.60
N LEU A 180 -6.11 0.36 -8.58
CA LEU A 180 -4.99 0.15 -9.51
C LEU A 180 -4.74 1.30 -10.48
N ASP A 181 -5.70 2.22 -10.59
CA ASP A 181 -5.62 3.42 -11.42
C ASP A 181 -5.62 4.71 -10.61
N CYS A 182 -5.62 4.63 -9.28
CA CYS A 182 -5.61 5.77 -8.36
C CYS A 182 -6.70 6.83 -8.66
N GLN A 183 -7.86 6.41 -9.16
CA GLN A 183 -8.99 7.31 -9.43
C GLN A 183 -10.06 7.28 -8.35
N THR A 184 -10.02 6.30 -7.45
CA THR A 184 -11.01 6.17 -6.38
C THR A 184 -10.52 6.93 -5.14
N PRO A 185 -11.28 7.91 -4.63
CA PRO A 185 -10.92 8.59 -3.38
C PRO A 185 -11.03 7.62 -2.20
N CYS A 186 -10.34 7.91 -1.09
CA CYS A 186 -10.55 7.13 0.14
C CYS A 186 -12.00 7.21 0.60
N ALA A 187 -12.50 6.11 1.17
CA ALA A 187 -13.81 6.09 1.78
C ALA A 187 -13.81 6.93 3.07
N ALA A 188 -15.00 7.30 3.55
CA ALA A 188 -15.12 8.00 4.83
C ALA A 188 -14.47 7.16 5.96
N GLY A 189 -13.60 7.79 6.75
CA GLY A 189 -12.85 7.13 7.82
C GLY A 189 -11.52 6.51 7.40
N GLU A 190 -11.19 6.49 6.10
CA GLU A 190 -9.90 6.03 5.58
C GLU A 190 -9.03 7.22 5.13
N TYR A 191 -7.72 7.09 5.25
CA TYR A 191 -6.77 8.11 4.79
C TYR A 191 -5.41 7.54 4.39
N GLY A 192 -4.53 8.41 3.91
CA GLY A 192 -3.14 8.08 3.60
C GLY A 192 -2.95 7.42 2.24
N ALA A 193 -1.71 6.99 1.95
CA ALA A 193 -1.33 6.40 0.66
C ALA A 193 -2.05 5.06 0.44
N GLY A 194 -2.69 4.90 -0.71
CA GLY A 194 -3.53 3.73 -1.01
C GLY A 194 -4.74 3.57 -0.08
N CYS A 195 -5.08 4.57 0.75
CA CYS A 195 -6.14 4.53 1.75
C CYS A 195 -6.04 3.35 2.73
N THR A 196 -4.81 2.97 3.08
CA THR A 196 -4.52 1.83 3.96
C THR A 196 -4.65 2.17 5.44
N GLN A 197 -4.75 3.46 5.78
CA GLN A 197 -4.84 3.93 7.16
C GLN A 197 -6.28 4.22 7.54
N ARG A 198 -6.64 3.98 8.81
CA ARG A 198 -7.95 4.31 9.38
C ARG A 198 -7.82 5.44 10.38
N CYS A 199 -8.73 6.39 10.30
CA CYS A 199 -8.84 7.47 11.27
C CYS A 199 -9.41 6.96 12.59
N ASP A 200 -8.80 7.35 13.70
CA ASP A 200 -9.34 7.15 15.06
C ASP A 200 -9.46 8.48 15.82
N CYS A 201 -10.03 9.49 15.16
CA CYS A 201 -10.06 10.85 15.66
C CYS A 201 -10.93 10.96 16.92
N LYS A 202 -10.36 11.53 17.97
CA LYS A 202 -11.00 11.80 19.26
C LYS A 202 -11.48 13.25 19.34
N ASN A 203 -12.23 13.55 20.40
CA ASN A 203 -12.59 14.91 20.80
C ASN A 203 -13.28 15.75 19.71
N GLY A 204 -14.08 15.11 18.86
CA GLY A 204 -14.80 15.77 17.77
C GLY A 204 -13.94 16.08 16.54
N GLY A 205 -12.72 15.56 16.46
CA GLY A 205 -11.90 15.62 15.25
C GLY A 205 -12.56 14.91 14.07
N THR A 206 -12.32 15.41 12.85
CA THR A 206 -12.85 14.84 11.61
C THR A 206 -11.77 14.11 10.83
N CYS A 207 -12.17 13.14 10.00
CA CYS A 207 -11.23 12.38 9.18
C CYS A 207 -11.07 13.02 7.80
N ASP A 208 -9.89 13.56 7.53
CA ASP A 208 -9.48 14.02 6.22
C ASP A 208 -8.74 12.90 5.48
N ARG A 209 -9.19 12.57 4.25
CA ARG A 209 -8.64 11.47 3.46
C ARG A 209 -7.14 11.61 3.11
N VAL A 210 -6.61 12.83 3.13
CA VAL A 210 -5.21 13.13 2.79
C VAL A 210 -4.37 13.19 4.06
N LYS A 211 -4.84 13.90 5.09
CA LYS A 211 -4.05 14.26 6.27
C LYS A 211 -4.28 13.35 7.48
N GLY A 212 -5.37 12.59 7.52
CA GLY A 212 -5.80 11.89 8.73
C GLY A 212 -6.67 12.79 9.59
N CYS A 213 -6.44 12.82 10.90
CA CYS A 213 -7.32 13.57 11.79
C CYS A 213 -7.11 15.09 11.70
N ALA A 214 -8.21 15.81 11.46
CA ALA A 214 -8.30 17.25 11.55
C ALA A 214 -8.90 17.62 12.91
N CYS A 215 -8.05 18.14 13.81
CA CYS A 215 -8.44 18.50 15.17
C CYS A 215 -9.18 19.83 15.24
N VAL A 216 -10.03 19.98 16.25
CA VAL A 216 -10.85 21.17 16.49
C VAL A 216 -10.47 21.84 17.80
N GLY A 217 -10.57 23.17 17.87
CA GLY A 217 -10.21 23.94 19.07
C GLY A 217 -8.74 23.76 19.45
N ASP A 218 -8.49 23.50 20.73
CA ASP A 218 -7.13 23.38 21.31
C ASP A 218 -6.56 21.95 21.27
N TRP A 219 -7.22 21.02 20.57
CA TRP A 219 -6.77 19.64 20.45
C TRP A 219 -5.69 19.49 19.36
N SER A 220 -4.74 18.59 19.61
CA SER A 220 -3.60 18.27 18.74
C SER A 220 -3.22 16.78 18.87
N GLY A 221 -2.20 16.35 18.13
CA GLY A 221 -1.79 14.95 18.06
C GLY A 221 -2.41 14.21 16.86
N PRO A 222 -1.89 13.02 16.51
CA PRO A 222 -2.31 12.26 15.33
C PRO A 222 -3.76 11.79 15.38
N THR A 223 -4.34 11.69 16.58
CA THR A 223 -5.74 11.31 16.81
C THR A 223 -6.54 12.40 17.55
N CYS A 224 -6.00 13.62 17.70
CA CYS A 224 -6.61 14.70 18.46
C CYS A 224 -6.77 14.41 19.95
N GLU A 225 -5.81 13.67 20.52
CA GLU A 225 -5.77 13.24 21.92
C GLU A 225 -5.18 14.28 22.88
N ASP A 226 -4.37 15.21 22.38
CA ASP A 226 -3.58 16.14 23.21
C ASP A 226 -4.25 17.51 23.30
N LYS A 227 -4.62 17.93 24.52
CA LYS A 227 -5.16 19.26 24.76
C LYS A 227 -4.03 20.26 25.01
N SER A 228 -3.96 21.32 24.21
CA SER A 228 -3.06 22.44 24.47
C SER A 228 -3.45 23.08 25.81
N LYS A 229 -2.46 23.28 26.68
CA LYS A 229 -2.65 23.86 28.02
C LYS A 229 -2.84 25.36 27.96
#